data_AF-A0A5D2MWQ5-F1
#
_entry.id   AF-A0A5D2MWQ5-F1
#
_cell.length_a   1.000
_cell.length_b   1.000
_cell.length_c   1.000
_cell.angle_alpha   90.00
_cell.angle_beta   90.00
_cell.angle_gamma   90.00
#
_symmetry.space_group_name_H-M   'P 1'
#
loop_
_entity.id
_entity.type
_entity.pdbx_description
1 polymer ?
#
loop_
_entity_poly.entity_id
_entity_poly.type
_entity_poly.pdbx_seq_one_letter_code
_entity_poly.pdbx_strand_id
1 'polypeptide(L)'
;MVVRFLLLAFLVFGFGLTRRVNSHEESGEWSCVSNSKEMHIQADFKPGIITLDGCADDWEDIDGSEFSLRPALDPDENHEYKDGKMTVKALHDGNSVFFLLQVDGNYVYSKGDIKKSPSVALMLQIGDNATYHNMGGCKEQKGSCTNKTCKGHEVDLMHFVIGNAIPGRLYGGGDSSFGPLVDAYAWNPHCRYLNGMGPSGNHSSGQNNWKGAWWHSSFADNSGCSVHN
;
A
#
# COMPACT_ATOMS: atom_id res chain seq x y z
N MET A 1 -7.81 48.68 31.33
CA MET A 1 -7.41 48.88 29.92
C MET A 1 -6.51 47.77 29.40
N VAL A 2 -5.55 47.27 30.21
CA VAL A 2 -4.59 46.20 29.83
C VAL A 2 -5.25 44.85 29.52
N VAL A 3 -6.31 44.46 30.25
CA VAL A 3 -7.01 43.18 30.06
C VAL A 3 -7.73 43.09 28.71
N ARG A 4 -8.26 44.21 28.19
CA ARG A 4 -8.90 44.25 26.85
C ARG A 4 -7.89 44.11 25.72
N PHE A 5 -6.68 44.66 25.88
CA PHE A 5 -5.60 44.49 24.89
C PHE A 5 -5.06 43.05 24.84
N LEU A 6 -4.98 42.37 26.00
CA LEU A 6 -4.57 40.96 26.07
C LEU A 6 -5.59 40.01 25.41
N LEU A 7 -6.89 40.26 25.57
CA LEU A 7 -7.94 39.45 24.92
C LEU A 7 -7.98 39.63 23.40
N LEU A 8 -7.75 40.85 22.90
CA LEU A 8 -7.62 41.09 21.45
C LEU A 8 -6.34 40.44 20.87
N ALA A 9 -5.23 40.46 21.61
CA ALA A 9 -4.00 39.80 21.17
C ALA A 9 -4.18 38.26 21.08
N PHE A 10 -4.90 37.65 22.03
CA PHE A 10 -5.24 36.21 21.97
C PHE A 10 -6.18 35.86 20.81
N LEU A 11 -7.14 36.73 20.47
CA LEU A 11 -8.01 36.55 19.32
C LEU A 11 -7.28 36.72 17.99
N VAL A 12 -6.28 37.60 17.89
CA VAL A 12 -5.51 37.80 16.64
C VAL A 12 -4.44 36.71 16.45
N PHE A 13 -3.81 36.23 17.54
CA PHE A 13 -2.81 35.16 17.47
C PHE A 13 -3.40 33.73 17.48
N GLY A 14 -4.65 33.55 17.92
CA GLY A 14 -5.29 32.23 18.01
C GLY A 14 -5.71 31.63 16.66
N PHE A 15 -5.87 32.44 15.61
CA PHE A 15 -6.34 31.98 14.30
C PHE A 15 -5.21 31.58 13.33
N GLY A 16 -3.94 31.82 13.67
CA GLY A 16 -2.79 31.57 12.77
C GLY A 16 -2.34 30.12 12.65
N LEU A 17 -2.91 29.18 13.41
CA LEU A 17 -2.44 27.78 13.46
C LEU A 17 -3.29 26.77 12.68
N THR A 18 -4.32 27.22 11.97
CA THR A 18 -4.99 26.35 10.99
C THR A 18 -4.18 26.35 9.70
N ARG A 19 -3.18 25.48 9.61
CA ARG A 19 -2.53 25.15 8.34
C ARG A 19 -3.63 24.55 7.45
N ARG A 20 -4.25 25.36 6.59
CA ARG A 20 -5.11 24.86 5.51
C ARG A 20 -4.25 23.90 4.70
N VAL A 21 -4.61 22.63 4.73
CA VAL A 21 -4.13 21.67 3.74
C VAL A 21 -4.96 22.00 2.51
N ASN A 22 -4.34 22.60 1.50
CA ASN A 22 -4.98 22.73 0.20
C ASN A 22 -5.25 21.31 -0.32
N SER A 23 -6.42 21.05 -0.89
CA SER A 23 -6.57 19.82 -1.68
C SER A 23 -5.58 19.90 -2.83
N HIS A 24 -4.92 18.79 -3.11
CA HIS A 24 -4.04 18.71 -4.25
C HIS A 24 -4.91 18.85 -5.51
N GLU A 25 -4.67 19.91 -6.28
CA GLU A 25 -5.28 20.09 -7.59
C GLU A 25 -4.38 19.37 -8.59
N GLU A 26 -4.74 18.14 -8.93
CA GLU A 26 -4.23 17.54 -10.16
C GLU A 26 -4.86 18.28 -11.34
N SER A 27 -4.03 18.87 -12.20
CA SER A 27 -4.51 19.57 -13.38
C SER A 27 -4.83 18.58 -14.50
N GLY A 28 -6.06 18.58 -14.98
CA GLY A 28 -6.48 17.81 -16.16
C GLY A 28 -7.36 16.59 -15.84
N GLU A 29 -7.80 15.90 -16.88
CA GLU A 29 -8.56 14.65 -16.75
C GLU A 29 -7.58 13.51 -16.46
N TRP A 30 -7.72 12.86 -15.30
CA TRP A 30 -6.92 11.68 -14.99
C TRP A 30 -7.38 10.50 -15.84
N SER A 31 -6.46 9.86 -16.53
CA SER A 31 -6.70 8.60 -17.26
C SER A 31 -5.61 7.59 -16.96
N CYS A 32 -6.00 6.32 -16.85
CA CYS A 32 -5.08 5.19 -16.83
C CYS A 32 -5.25 4.44 -18.15
N VAL A 33 -4.18 4.29 -18.94
CA VAL A 33 -4.23 3.52 -20.19
C VAL A 33 -3.99 2.05 -19.85
N SER A 34 -5.08 1.34 -19.53
CA SER A 34 -5.04 -0.07 -19.09
C SER A 34 -4.54 -1.07 -20.15
N ASN A 35 -4.34 -0.63 -21.40
CA ASN A 35 -4.03 -1.49 -22.56
C ASN A 35 -2.60 -1.33 -23.11
N SER A 36 -1.68 -0.70 -22.36
CA SER A 36 -0.27 -0.71 -22.75
C SER A 36 0.35 -2.07 -22.38
N LYS A 37 1.07 -2.69 -23.31
CA LYS A 37 1.78 -3.97 -23.05
C LYS A 37 2.79 -3.86 -21.90
N GLU A 38 3.24 -2.65 -21.59
CA GLU A 38 4.21 -2.34 -20.52
C GLU A 38 3.62 -2.47 -19.11
N MET A 39 2.28 -2.52 -18.96
CA MET A 39 1.63 -2.53 -17.65
C MET A 39 1.05 -3.90 -17.25
N HIS A 40 1.26 -4.94 -18.05
CA HIS A 40 0.76 -6.28 -17.76
C HIS A 40 1.80 -7.08 -16.98
N ILE A 41 1.49 -7.39 -15.72
CA ILE A 41 2.30 -8.32 -14.92
C ILE A 41 1.80 -9.74 -15.25
N GLN A 42 2.66 -10.53 -15.88
CA GLN A 42 2.38 -11.94 -16.15
C GLN A 42 2.86 -12.79 -14.97
N ALA A 43 1.99 -13.66 -14.46
CA ALA A 43 2.33 -14.66 -13.47
C ALA A 43 2.36 -16.03 -14.14
N ASP A 44 3.54 -16.59 -14.34
CA ASP A 44 3.70 -17.91 -14.95
C ASP A 44 3.50 -19.03 -13.92
N PHE A 45 3.03 -20.19 -14.39
CA PHE A 45 2.95 -21.39 -13.57
C PHE A 45 4.34 -21.98 -13.34
N LYS A 46 4.86 -21.84 -12.10
CA LYS A 46 6.18 -22.35 -11.68
C LYS A 46 6.10 -22.87 -10.24
N PRO A 47 5.65 -24.13 -10.04
CA PRO A 47 5.47 -24.68 -8.70
C PRO A 47 6.80 -25.05 -8.04
N GLY A 48 6.92 -24.78 -6.74
CA GLY A 48 8.01 -25.29 -5.89
C GLY A 48 9.38 -24.63 -6.08
N ILE A 49 9.43 -23.42 -6.65
CA ILE A 49 10.70 -22.69 -6.84
C ILE A 49 10.88 -21.49 -5.91
N ILE A 50 9.82 -21.00 -5.26
CA ILE A 50 9.89 -19.79 -4.40
C ILE A 50 9.66 -20.14 -2.93
N THR A 51 10.48 -19.53 -2.09
CA THR A 51 10.36 -19.44 -0.64
C THR A 51 9.76 -18.08 -0.25
N LEU A 52 8.88 -18.07 0.75
CA LEU A 52 8.24 -16.84 1.22
C LEU A 52 8.99 -16.24 2.43
N ASP A 53 10.19 -15.73 2.18
CA ASP A 53 11.08 -15.11 3.19
C ASP A 53 11.48 -13.65 2.85
N GLY A 54 11.10 -13.18 1.66
CA GLY A 54 11.38 -11.82 1.19
C GLY A 54 12.74 -11.65 0.53
N CYS A 55 13.54 -12.71 0.39
CA CYS A 55 14.76 -12.72 -0.38
C CYS A 55 14.45 -12.86 -1.89
N ALA A 56 15.35 -12.36 -2.73
CA ALA A 56 15.16 -12.34 -4.19
C ALA A 56 15.94 -13.45 -4.93
N ASP A 57 16.75 -14.23 -4.21
CA ASP A 57 17.70 -15.19 -4.77
C ASP A 57 17.01 -16.28 -5.62
N ASP A 58 15.86 -16.78 -5.17
CA ASP A 58 15.06 -17.77 -5.89
C ASP A 58 14.15 -17.17 -6.98
N TRP A 59 14.15 -15.83 -7.11
CA TRP A 59 13.44 -15.09 -8.14
C TRP A 59 14.32 -14.68 -9.33
N GLU A 60 15.60 -15.06 -9.37
CA GLU A 60 16.56 -14.62 -10.41
C GLU A 60 16.06 -14.90 -11.83
N ASP A 61 15.49 -16.08 -12.07
CA ASP A 61 14.98 -16.53 -13.37
C ASP A 61 13.52 -16.09 -13.67
N ILE A 62 12.97 -15.19 -12.86
CA ILE A 62 11.61 -14.65 -13.02
C ILE A 62 11.69 -13.24 -13.60
N ASP A 63 11.01 -13.04 -14.72
CA ASP A 63 10.91 -11.73 -15.36
C ASP A 63 10.20 -10.73 -14.44
N GLY A 64 10.69 -9.50 -14.42
CA GLY A 64 10.15 -8.41 -13.61
C GLY A 64 9.66 -7.24 -14.47
N SER A 65 8.61 -6.58 -13.99
CA SER A 65 8.13 -5.31 -14.53
C SER A 65 8.62 -4.16 -13.67
N GLU A 66 9.21 -3.14 -14.28
CA GLU A 66 9.69 -1.95 -13.58
C GLU A 66 8.64 -0.83 -13.60
N PHE A 67 8.50 -0.15 -12.46
CA PHE A 67 7.57 0.96 -12.27
C PHE A 67 8.29 2.14 -11.61
N SER A 68 8.14 3.31 -12.22
CA SER A 68 8.51 4.59 -11.61
C SER A 68 7.64 4.87 -10.38
N LEU A 69 8.27 5.25 -9.28
CA LEU A 69 7.58 5.59 -8.04
C LEU A 69 7.33 7.09 -7.96
N ARG A 70 6.06 7.50 -7.92
CA ARG A 70 5.66 8.90 -7.88
C ARG A 70 4.77 9.21 -6.67
N PRO A 71 4.82 10.43 -6.11
CA PRO A 71 3.96 10.81 -5.00
C PRO A 71 2.47 10.68 -5.35
N ALA A 72 1.70 10.06 -4.45
CA ALA A 72 0.27 9.81 -4.67
C ALA A 72 -0.60 11.07 -4.81
N LEU A 73 -0.11 12.22 -4.35
CA LEU A 73 -0.82 13.51 -4.40
C LEU A 73 -0.16 14.52 -5.35
N ASP A 74 0.93 14.10 -6.02
CA ASP A 74 1.70 14.92 -6.95
C ASP A 74 2.49 13.98 -7.89
N PRO A 75 1.80 13.28 -8.83
CA PRO A 75 2.40 12.23 -9.65
C PRO A 75 3.21 12.77 -10.84
N ASP A 76 3.69 14.01 -10.75
CA ASP A 76 4.53 14.65 -11.76
C ASP A 76 5.87 13.90 -11.92
N GLU A 77 6.36 13.80 -13.16
CA GLU A 77 7.60 13.06 -13.46
C GLU A 77 8.82 13.70 -12.79
N ASN A 78 8.81 15.01 -12.57
CA ASN A 78 9.90 15.72 -11.90
C ASN A 78 9.96 15.41 -10.39
N HIS A 79 8.88 14.87 -9.84
CA HIS A 79 8.76 14.45 -8.45
C HIS A 79 8.92 12.93 -8.26
N GLU A 80 9.29 12.22 -9.33
CA GLU A 80 9.63 10.80 -9.27
C GLU A 80 10.77 10.53 -8.26
N TYR A 81 10.66 9.40 -7.57
CA TYR A 81 11.67 8.92 -6.65
C TYR A 81 12.97 8.60 -7.41
N LYS A 82 14.06 9.26 -7.03
CA LYS A 82 15.29 9.30 -7.83
C LYS A 82 16.28 8.19 -7.53
N ASP A 83 16.15 7.52 -6.38
CA ASP A 83 17.14 6.54 -5.93
C ASP A 83 16.89 5.15 -6.56
N GLY A 84 15.74 4.93 -7.21
CA GLY A 84 15.45 3.69 -7.92
C GLY A 84 14.00 3.57 -8.37
N LYS A 85 13.67 2.41 -8.96
CA LYS A 85 12.33 2.03 -9.37
C LYS A 85 11.82 0.88 -8.50
N MET A 86 10.52 0.61 -8.59
CA MET A 86 9.94 -0.62 -8.08
C MET A 86 9.94 -1.69 -9.16
N THR A 87 10.53 -2.84 -8.89
CA THR A 87 10.40 -4.04 -9.69
C THR A 87 9.35 -4.96 -9.08
N VAL A 88 8.39 -5.41 -9.90
CA VAL A 88 7.39 -6.41 -9.50
C VAL A 88 7.61 -7.67 -10.31
N LYS A 89 7.81 -8.79 -9.62
CA LYS A 89 7.84 -10.13 -10.21
C LYS A 89 6.64 -10.93 -9.71
N ALA A 90 6.07 -11.79 -10.54
CA ALA A 90 4.94 -12.62 -10.15
C ALA A 90 5.03 -14.03 -10.75
N LEU A 91 4.52 -15.02 -10.02
CA LEU A 91 4.32 -16.39 -10.48
C LEU A 91 3.22 -17.06 -9.67
N HIS A 92 2.79 -18.26 -10.07
CA HIS A 92 1.86 -19.06 -9.29
C HIS A 92 2.20 -20.55 -9.33
N ASP A 93 1.78 -21.29 -8.31
CA ASP A 93 1.92 -22.75 -8.24
C ASP A 93 0.59 -23.49 -8.51
N GLY A 94 -0.44 -22.74 -8.93
CA GLY A 94 -1.80 -23.23 -9.18
C GLY A 94 -2.70 -23.24 -7.94
N ASN A 95 -2.15 -23.04 -6.75
CA ASN A 95 -2.87 -22.86 -5.50
C ASN A 95 -2.73 -21.44 -4.94
N SER A 96 -1.57 -20.81 -5.12
CA SER A 96 -1.23 -19.49 -4.63
C SER A 96 -0.53 -18.68 -5.71
N VAL A 97 -0.78 -17.37 -5.71
CA VAL A 97 -0.06 -16.39 -6.52
C VAL A 97 0.94 -15.69 -5.62
N PHE A 98 2.17 -15.57 -6.10
CA PHE A 98 3.29 -14.99 -5.39
C PHE A 98 3.71 -13.69 -6.07
N PHE A 99 4.06 -12.69 -5.27
CA PHE A 99 4.55 -11.40 -5.73
C PHE A 99 5.84 -11.06 -4.98
N LEU A 100 6.89 -10.69 -5.71
CA LEU A 100 8.06 -10.02 -5.15
C LEU A 100 8.00 -8.55 -5.56
N LEU A 101 8.05 -7.67 -4.57
CA LEU A 101 8.15 -6.23 -4.77
C LEU A 101 9.52 -5.78 -4.25
N GLN A 102 10.39 -5.38 -5.16
CA GLN A 102 11.72 -4.89 -4.85
C GLN A 102 11.79 -3.41 -5.18
N VAL A 103 12.25 -2.60 -4.22
CA VAL A 103 12.47 -1.17 -4.43
C VAL A 103 13.93 -0.90 -4.15
N ASP A 104 14.66 -0.50 -5.19
CA ASP A 104 16.06 -0.11 -5.05
C ASP A 104 16.16 1.33 -4.56
N GLY A 105 17.19 1.62 -3.77
CA GLY A 105 17.49 2.99 -3.32
C GLY A 105 17.39 3.20 -1.80
N ASN A 106 17.66 4.43 -1.37
CA ASN A 106 17.63 4.76 0.05
C ASN A 106 16.20 5.04 0.51
N TYR A 107 15.79 4.39 1.59
CA TYR A 107 14.52 4.68 2.22
C TYR A 107 14.71 5.32 3.60
N VAL A 108 13.71 6.12 3.99
CA VAL A 108 13.65 6.66 5.35
C VAL A 108 13.18 5.54 6.28
N TYR A 109 14.08 5.09 7.16
CA TYR A 109 13.75 4.10 8.17
C TYR A 109 14.24 4.48 9.57
N SER A 110 13.33 4.34 10.53
CA SER A 110 13.65 4.33 11.95
C SER A 110 12.80 3.25 12.60
N LYS A 111 13.46 2.24 13.15
CA LYS A 111 12.80 1.07 13.77
C LYS A 111 11.74 1.52 14.78
N GLY A 112 10.50 1.04 14.58
CA GLY A 112 9.36 1.36 15.45
C GLY A 112 8.72 2.74 15.25
N ASP A 113 9.29 3.62 14.42
CA ASP A 113 8.63 4.87 14.03
C ASP A 113 7.83 4.64 12.75
N ILE A 114 6.51 4.47 12.90
CA ILE A 114 5.58 4.22 11.79
C ILE A 114 5.58 5.35 10.75
N LYS A 115 6.00 6.57 11.10
CA LYS A 115 6.10 7.69 10.15
C LYS A 115 7.38 7.66 9.31
N LYS A 116 8.33 6.82 9.72
CA LYS A 116 9.62 6.57 9.08
C LYS A 116 9.77 5.06 8.86
N SER A 117 8.72 4.44 8.33
CA SER A 117 8.70 3.01 8.06
C SER A 117 8.39 2.79 6.59
N PRO A 118 9.31 2.16 5.83
CA PRO A 118 8.99 1.75 4.47
C PRO A 118 7.77 0.84 4.51
N SER A 119 6.87 1.08 3.58
CA SER A 119 5.62 0.36 3.48
C SER A 119 5.29 0.17 2.01
N VAL A 120 4.65 -0.94 1.70
CA VAL A 120 4.19 -1.26 0.35
C VAL A 120 2.74 -1.67 0.40
N ALA A 121 1.98 -1.31 -0.62
CA ALA A 121 0.61 -1.75 -0.78
C ALA A 121 0.36 -2.27 -2.18
N LEU A 122 -0.34 -3.40 -2.27
CA LEU A 122 -0.95 -3.90 -3.49
C LEU A 122 -2.44 -3.59 -3.42
N MET A 123 -3.01 -3.08 -4.51
CA MET A 123 -4.44 -2.81 -4.61
C MET A 123 -5.01 -3.61 -5.76
N LEU A 124 -6.04 -4.40 -5.48
CA LEU A 124 -6.73 -5.22 -6.47
C LEU A 124 -8.13 -4.67 -6.67
N GLN A 125 -8.52 -4.55 -7.94
CA GLN A 125 -9.89 -4.18 -8.28
C GLN A 125 -10.83 -5.35 -7.97
N ILE A 126 -11.89 -5.08 -7.20
CA ILE A 126 -13.00 -6.04 -6.98
C ILE A 126 -14.23 -5.58 -7.75
N GLY A 127 -14.59 -4.30 -7.62
CA GLY A 127 -15.79 -3.74 -8.20
C GLY A 127 -15.61 -3.33 -9.66
N ASP A 128 -16.64 -3.50 -10.47
CA ASP A 128 -16.61 -3.18 -11.91
C ASP A 128 -16.33 -1.69 -12.20
N ASN A 129 -16.67 -0.80 -11.27
CA ASN A 129 -16.47 0.65 -11.36
C ASN A 129 -15.29 1.15 -10.50
N ALA A 130 -14.52 0.25 -9.88
CA ALA A 130 -13.37 0.65 -9.09
C ALA A 130 -12.26 1.25 -9.97
N THR A 131 -11.60 2.29 -9.44
CA THR A 131 -10.50 2.97 -10.12
C THR A 131 -9.26 2.97 -9.24
N TYR A 132 -8.09 2.81 -9.84
CA TYR A 132 -6.81 2.85 -9.13
C TYR A 132 -6.60 4.21 -8.43
N HIS A 133 -6.74 5.29 -9.18
CA HIS A 133 -6.39 6.63 -8.74
C HIS A 133 -7.08 7.10 -7.45
N ASN A 134 -8.34 6.71 -7.25
CA ASN A 134 -9.12 7.09 -6.07
C ASN A 134 -9.51 5.89 -5.19
N MET A 135 -8.67 4.85 -5.15
CA MET A 135 -8.88 3.65 -4.32
C MET A 135 -10.33 3.13 -4.37
N GLY A 136 -10.88 3.00 -5.58
CA GLY A 136 -12.27 2.63 -5.83
C GLY A 136 -13.12 3.74 -6.42
N GLY A 137 -12.92 5.00 -6.02
CA GLY A 137 -13.55 6.16 -6.65
C GLY A 137 -15.00 6.45 -6.26
N CYS A 138 -15.54 5.82 -5.20
CA CYS A 138 -16.84 6.21 -4.65
C CYS A 138 -16.80 7.69 -4.21
N LYS A 139 -17.86 8.46 -4.51
CA LYS A 139 -17.91 9.91 -4.24
C LYS A 139 -18.43 10.28 -2.85
N GLU A 140 -18.81 9.29 -2.06
CA GLU A 140 -19.26 9.47 -0.69
C GLU A 140 -18.15 9.98 0.24
N GLN A 141 -18.55 10.74 1.24
CA GLN A 141 -17.66 11.31 2.24
C GLN A 141 -17.40 10.33 3.38
N LYS A 142 -16.44 10.67 4.24
CA LYS A 142 -16.14 9.88 5.44
C LYS A 142 -17.40 9.69 6.28
N GLY A 143 -17.78 8.43 6.51
CA GLY A 143 -18.94 8.05 7.33
C GLY A 143 -20.29 7.97 6.61
N SER A 144 -20.37 8.34 5.32
CA SER A 144 -21.61 8.20 4.52
C SER A 144 -21.60 7.00 3.58
N CYS A 145 -20.45 6.34 3.45
CA CYS A 145 -20.28 5.16 2.61
C CYS A 145 -21.13 3.97 3.07
N THR A 146 -21.93 3.43 2.16
CA THR A 146 -22.72 2.22 2.37
C THR A 146 -22.68 1.32 1.15
N ASN A 147 -23.03 0.04 1.32
CA ASN A 147 -23.14 -0.88 0.19
C ASN A 147 -24.24 -0.44 -0.80
N LYS A 148 -25.16 0.44 -0.41
CA LYS A 148 -26.14 0.99 -1.35
C LYS A 148 -25.56 2.11 -2.22
N THR A 149 -24.62 2.88 -1.69
CA THR A 149 -24.09 4.09 -2.34
C THR A 149 -22.76 3.85 -3.05
N CYS A 150 -21.94 2.93 -2.57
CA CYS A 150 -20.60 2.69 -3.10
C CYS A 150 -20.40 1.31 -3.75
N LYS A 151 -21.45 0.49 -3.88
CA LYS A 151 -21.32 -0.82 -4.53
C LYS A 151 -20.80 -0.69 -5.96
N GLY A 152 -19.90 -1.58 -6.32
CA GLY A 152 -19.19 -1.56 -7.60
C GLY A 152 -17.88 -0.77 -7.55
N HIS A 153 -17.58 -0.05 -6.48
CA HIS A 153 -16.32 0.70 -6.32
C HIS A 153 -15.32 -0.01 -5.40
N GLU A 154 -15.51 -1.30 -5.15
CA GLU A 154 -14.68 -2.08 -4.22
C GLU A 154 -13.24 -2.24 -4.71
N VAL A 155 -12.31 -2.01 -3.81
CA VAL A 155 -10.91 -2.44 -3.96
C VAL A 155 -10.48 -3.24 -2.74
N ASP A 156 -9.65 -4.22 -3.01
CA ASP A 156 -8.90 -4.96 -2.01
C ASP A 156 -7.49 -4.38 -1.88
N LEU A 157 -6.94 -4.38 -0.67
CA LEU A 157 -5.63 -3.85 -0.40
C LEU A 157 -4.85 -4.75 0.55
N MET A 158 -3.69 -5.23 0.10
CA MET A 158 -2.67 -5.73 1.00
C MET A 158 -1.73 -4.58 1.32
N HIS A 159 -1.47 -4.30 2.60
CA HIS A 159 -0.56 -3.26 3.04
C HIS A 159 0.45 -3.83 4.03
N PHE A 160 1.74 -3.84 3.65
CA PHE A 160 2.84 -4.29 4.49
C PHE A 160 3.64 -3.09 4.98
N VAL A 161 3.78 -2.93 6.29
CA VAL A 161 4.58 -1.90 6.95
C VAL A 161 5.76 -2.57 7.64
N ILE A 162 7.00 -2.20 7.28
CA ILE A 162 8.19 -2.80 7.90
C ILE A 162 8.20 -2.52 9.41
N GLY A 163 8.16 -1.27 9.87
CA GLY A 163 7.99 -0.93 11.29
C GLY A 163 8.96 -1.65 12.24
N ASN A 164 8.44 -2.69 12.93
CA ASN A 164 9.17 -3.58 13.84
C ASN A 164 9.26 -5.03 13.33
N ALA A 165 8.89 -5.28 12.08
CA ALA A 165 8.97 -6.57 11.44
C ALA A 165 10.41 -7.08 11.44
N ILE A 166 10.56 -8.38 11.58
CA ILE A 166 11.82 -9.10 11.59
C ILE A 166 12.05 -9.57 10.15
N PRO A 167 13.22 -9.29 9.54
CA PRO A 167 13.54 -9.80 8.21
C PRO A 167 13.41 -11.33 8.16
N GLY A 168 12.92 -11.89 7.05
CA GLY A 168 12.74 -13.34 6.89
C GLY A 168 11.56 -13.95 7.66
N ARG A 169 10.95 -13.23 8.61
CA ARG A 169 9.78 -13.74 9.35
C ARG A 169 8.53 -13.65 8.49
N LEU A 170 7.79 -14.75 8.43
CA LEU A 170 6.48 -14.80 7.81
C LEU A 170 5.40 -14.12 8.68
N TYR A 171 4.59 -13.27 8.05
CA TYR A 171 3.45 -12.56 8.64
C TYR A 171 2.17 -12.85 7.86
N GLY A 172 1.00 -12.73 8.51
CA GLY A 172 -0.32 -12.95 7.90
C GLY A 172 -0.86 -14.36 8.13
N GLY A 173 -1.77 -14.83 7.26
CA GLY A 173 -2.33 -16.19 7.33
C GLY A 173 -3.67 -16.34 8.05
N GLY A 174 -4.50 -15.30 8.07
CA GLY A 174 -5.92 -15.40 8.45
C GLY A 174 -6.14 -15.75 9.92
N ASP A 175 -5.86 -14.78 10.81
CA ASP A 175 -6.63 -14.53 12.04
C ASP A 175 -6.01 -13.36 12.84
N SER A 176 -6.77 -12.28 12.95
CA SER A 176 -6.81 -11.33 14.07
C SER A 176 -5.53 -10.68 14.64
N SER A 177 -4.41 -10.65 13.93
CA SER A 177 -3.21 -9.98 14.43
C SER A 177 -2.99 -8.61 13.76
N PHE A 178 -3.01 -7.56 14.59
CA PHE A 178 -2.38 -6.28 14.25
C PHE A 178 -0.88 -6.55 14.06
N GLY A 179 -0.49 -6.83 12.83
CA GLY A 179 0.88 -7.12 12.41
C GLY A 179 1.37 -6.15 11.34
N PRO A 180 2.59 -6.34 10.84
CA PRO A 180 3.12 -5.53 9.75
C PRO A 180 2.34 -5.73 8.45
N LEU A 181 1.71 -6.89 8.23
CA LEU A 181 0.85 -7.16 7.09
C LEU A 181 -0.61 -6.94 7.48
N VAL A 182 -1.26 -5.98 6.83
CA VAL A 182 -2.65 -5.58 7.05
C VAL A 182 -3.45 -5.83 5.79
N ASP A 183 -4.58 -6.49 5.96
CA ASP A 183 -5.59 -6.63 4.92
C ASP A 183 -6.58 -5.47 5.01
N ALA A 184 -6.97 -4.89 3.90
CA ALA A 184 -7.84 -3.73 3.87
C ALA A 184 -8.77 -3.75 2.67
N TYR A 185 -9.98 -3.27 2.90
CA TYR A 185 -11.00 -3.11 1.89
C TYR A 185 -11.39 -1.64 1.81
N ALA A 186 -11.60 -1.11 0.61
CA ALA A 186 -12.02 0.29 0.45
C ALA A 186 -12.99 0.49 -0.71
N TRP A 187 -13.72 1.60 -0.63
CA TRP A 187 -14.45 2.18 -1.76
C TRP A 187 -13.86 3.50 -2.26
N ASN A 188 -13.08 4.17 -1.40
CA ASN A 188 -12.32 5.38 -1.65
C ASN A 188 -11.33 5.60 -0.48
N PRO A 189 -10.46 6.63 -0.49
CA PRO A 189 -9.49 6.87 0.58
C PRO A 189 -10.11 7.18 1.96
N HIS A 190 -11.37 7.62 2.01
CA HIS A 190 -12.08 7.98 3.24
C HIS A 190 -12.91 6.82 3.83
N CYS A 191 -13.16 5.80 3.02
CA CYS A 191 -13.99 4.65 3.34
C CYS A 191 -13.18 3.39 3.20
N ARG A 192 -12.17 3.28 4.07
CA ARG A 192 -11.27 2.15 4.20
C ARG A 192 -11.55 1.42 5.50
N TYR A 193 -11.60 0.11 5.42
CA TYR A 193 -11.86 -0.79 6.51
C TYR A 193 -10.71 -1.82 6.57
N LEU A 194 -10.33 -2.24 7.77
CA LEU A 194 -9.14 -3.09 7.97
C LEU A 194 -9.56 -4.47 8.48
N ASN A 195 -8.80 -5.50 8.09
CA ASN A 195 -8.85 -6.86 8.61
C ASN A 195 -10.25 -7.51 8.51
N GLY A 196 -10.92 -7.38 7.37
CA GLY A 196 -12.27 -7.92 7.15
C GLY A 196 -13.39 -7.16 7.86
N MET A 197 -13.09 -6.08 8.57
CA MET A 197 -14.13 -5.14 8.98
C MET A 197 -14.69 -4.49 7.72
N GLY A 198 -16.01 -4.33 7.64
CA GLY A 198 -16.65 -3.52 6.62
C GLY A 198 -17.75 -2.65 7.23
N PRO A 199 -18.46 -1.87 6.40
CA PRO A 199 -19.46 -0.91 6.85
C PRO A 199 -20.64 -1.55 7.59
N SER A 200 -20.95 -2.83 7.33
CA SER A 200 -22.02 -3.59 7.97
C SER A 200 -21.53 -4.57 9.04
N GLY A 201 -20.27 -4.48 9.47
CA GLY A 201 -19.68 -5.35 10.50
C GLY A 201 -18.58 -6.25 9.94
N ASN A 202 -18.27 -7.32 10.67
CA ASN A 202 -17.22 -8.26 10.29
C ASN A 202 -17.69 -9.10 9.09
N HIS A 203 -17.07 -8.89 7.93
CA HIS A 203 -17.32 -9.67 6.73
C HIS A 203 -16.17 -10.66 6.58
N SER A 204 -16.40 -11.91 6.96
CA SER A 204 -15.44 -13.00 6.77
C SER A 204 -15.04 -13.22 5.30
N SER A 205 -15.80 -12.69 4.34
CA SER A 205 -15.50 -12.76 2.91
C SER A 205 -14.55 -11.66 2.40
N GLY A 206 -14.21 -10.66 3.23
CA GLY A 206 -13.23 -9.62 2.91
C GLY A 206 -11.90 -9.83 3.64
N GLN A 207 -11.64 -11.08 4.06
CA GLN A 207 -10.37 -11.48 4.64
C GLN A 207 -9.61 -12.31 3.61
N ASN A 208 -8.49 -11.78 3.15
CA ASN A 208 -7.61 -12.46 2.22
C ASN A 208 -6.51 -13.19 2.99
N ASN A 209 -6.14 -14.38 2.52
CA ASN A 209 -5.09 -15.20 3.11
C ASN A 209 -3.68 -14.71 2.74
N TRP A 210 -3.46 -13.39 2.75
CA TRP A 210 -2.16 -12.82 2.49
C TRP A 210 -1.15 -13.32 3.52
N LYS A 211 0.00 -13.71 2.99
CA LYS A 211 1.19 -14.01 3.75
C LYS A 211 2.35 -13.24 3.13
N GLY A 212 3.27 -12.78 3.94
CA GLY A 212 4.40 -12.00 3.43
C GLY A 212 5.54 -11.93 4.42
N ALA A 213 6.72 -11.71 3.88
CA ALA A 213 7.97 -11.49 4.58
C ALA A 213 8.70 -10.35 3.88
N TRP A 214 9.79 -9.87 4.49
CA TRP A 214 10.62 -8.82 3.91
C TRP A 214 12.09 -9.09 4.17
N TRP A 215 12.93 -8.54 3.30
CA TRP A 215 14.38 -8.59 3.44
C TRP A 215 15.02 -7.27 3.00
N HIS A 216 16.30 -7.09 3.34
CA HIS A 216 17.12 -5.98 2.86
C HIS A 216 18.57 -6.42 2.68
N SER A 217 19.20 -5.97 1.59
CA SER A 217 20.56 -6.38 1.20
C SER A 217 21.66 -5.91 2.15
N SER A 218 21.39 -4.97 3.06
CA SER A 218 22.36 -4.54 4.08
C SER A 218 22.59 -5.57 5.19
N PHE A 219 21.78 -6.63 5.28
CA PHE A 219 21.97 -7.66 6.28
C PHE A 219 23.14 -8.55 5.84
N ALA A 220 24.20 -8.58 6.65
CA ALA A 220 25.44 -9.30 6.35
C ALA A 220 25.31 -10.84 6.43
N ASP A 221 24.18 -11.34 6.94
CA ASP A 221 23.92 -12.76 7.13
C ASP A 221 22.61 -13.12 6.43
N ASN A 222 22.70 -13.94 5.37
CA ASN A 222 21.56 -14.49 4.64
C ASN A 222 20.91 -15.66 5.39
N SER A 223 21.26 -15.92 6.67
CA SER A 223 20.68 -17.00 7.47
C SER A 223 19.15 -16.93 7.65
N GLY A 224 18.55 -15.75 7.41
CA GLY A 224 17.10 -15.56 7.35
C GLY A 224 16.47 -15.82 5.98
N CYS A 225 17.27 -15.87 4.91
CA CYS A 225 16.86 -16.43 3.62
C CYS A 225 16.86 -17.94 3.76
N SER A 226 15.67 -18.53 3.86
CA SER A 226 15.53 -19.97 4.06
C SER A 226 15.71 -20.65 2.71
N VAL A 227 16.80 -21.40 2.53
CA VAL A 227 16.95 -22.31 1.37
C VAL A 227 16.11 -23.56 1.63
N HIS A 228 14.79 -23.47 1.49
CA HIS A 228 13.89 -24.60 1.64
C HIS A 228 13.09 -24.83 0.35
N ASN A 229 13.69 -25.64 -0.53
CA ASN A 229 12.99 -26.39 -1.58
C ASN A 229 12.00 -27.39 -0.98
#